data_AF-A0A397P6T0-F1
#
_entry.id   AF-A0A397P6T0-F1
#
_cell.length_a   1.000
_cell.length_b   1.000
_cell.length_c   1.000
_cell.angle_alpha   90.00
_cell.angle_beta   90.00
_cell.angle_gamma   90.00
#
_symmetry.space_group_name_H-M   'P 1'
#
loop_
_entity.id
_entity.type
_entity.pdbx_description
1 polymer ?
#
loop_
_entity_poly.entity_id
_entity_poly.type
_entity_poly.pdbx_seq_one_letter_code
_entity_poly.pdbx_strand_id
1 'polypeptide(L)'
;MRVEAVCLGASNTRTGSVMDNGIGTPEAVGVITGAQLTLIVVLVLLVAFGIWWGTRRRRVEAEARQRREAASSSPAEEQVAPPEPVIAPRQLANDEPIPASAPLEANPAAQAADEQIAPAPLPEPSPAPAPAPAAEPAPPADGIADAPVTIIKGLGPKVAARLAENGVTRVEQLAALSEAEAAALDAKLGNFSGRMARDRWLDQARLLAAGDRAGFEATFGKLG
;
A
#
# COMPACT_ATOMS: atom_id res chain seq x y z
N MET A 1 -62.60 12.31 -49.52
CA MET A 1 -62.42 13.63 -50.15
C MET A 1 -63.04 14.69 -49.27
N ARG A 2 -62.35 15.84 -49.16
CA ARG A 2 -62.53 16.99 -48.24
C ARG A 2 -62.03 16.80 -46.82
N VAL A 3 -61.25 17.70 -46.21
CA VAL A 3 -60.25 18.74 -46.57
C VAL A 3 -59.94 19.39 -45.20
N GLU A 4 -58.70 19.80 -45.02
CA GLU A 4 -58.05 20.29 -43.80
C GLU A 4 -58.75 21.46 -43.06
N ALA A 5 -58.38 21.65 -41.78
CA ALA A 5 -58.03 22.97 -41.26
C ALA A 5 -57.25 22.86 -39.93
N VAL A 6 -55.94 23.09 -40.01
CA VAL A 6 -55.14 23.65 -38.92
C VAL A 6 -55.64 25.08 -38.69
N CYS A 7 -56.06 25.39 -37.46
CA CYS A 7 -56.20 26.76 -36.97
C CYS A 7 -55.33 26.95 -35.73
N LEU A 8 -54.34 27.81 -35.92
CA LEU A 8 -53.51 28.51 -34.96
C LEU A 8 -54.36 29.38 -34.00
N GLY A 9 -53.89 29.56 -32.76
CA GLY A 9 -53.96 30.87 -32.10
C GLY A 9 -54.63 30.94 -30.73
N ALA A 10 -53.79 31.22 -29.71
CA ALA A 10 -54.01 32.12 -28.57
C ALA A 10 -55.35 32.02 -27.80
N SER A 11 -55.38 31.81 -26.49
CA SER A 11 -54.97 32.83 -25.50
C SER A 11 -55.14 32.27 -24.08
N ASN A 12 -54.18 32.61 -23.24
CA ASN A 12 -54.11 32.38 -21.79
C ASN A 12 -55.25 33.10 -21.03
N THR A 13 -55.99 32.42 -20.12
CA THR A 13 -56.15 32.80 -18.68
C THR A 13 -57.23 32.01 -17.92
N ARG A 14 -56.77 31.34 -16.84
CA ARG A 14 -57.30 31.44 -15.46
C ARG A 14 -58.61 30.70 -15.08
N THR A 15 -58.47 29.60 -14.32
CA THR A 15 -59.02 29.30 -12.97
C THR A 15 -59.37 27.80 -12.80
N GLY A 16 -58.87 27.17 -11.73
CA GLY A 16 -59.45 25.94 -11.18
C GLY A 16 -58.44 24.87 -10.72
N SER A 17 -58.24 24.76 -9.40
CA SER A 17 -57.66 23.63 -8.64
C SER A 17 -56.24 23.19 -9.00
N VAL A 18 -55.20 23.61 -8.26
CA VAL A 18 -54.85 23.09 -6.92
C VAL A 18 -55.00 21.57 -6.84
N MET A 19 -53.99 20.87 -7.35
CA MET A 19 -53.60 19.55 -6.86
C MET A 19 -52.24 19.71 -6.19
N ASP A 20 -52.37 19.89 -4.88
CA ASP A 20 -51.38 19.76 -3.84
C ASP A 20 -50.45 18.56 -4.11
N ASN A 21 -49.21 18.84 -4.52
CA ASN A 21 -48.10 17.92 -4.34
C ASN A 21 -47.21 18.56 -3.28
N GLY A 22 -47.35 18.05 -2.06
CA GLY A 22 -46.65 18.50 -0.87
C GLY A 22 -45.15 18.62 -1.11
N ILE A 23 -44.71 19.87 -1.24
CA ILE A 23 -43.33 20.27 -1.02
C ILE A 23 -43.08 20.05 0.47
N GLY A 24 -42.25 19.06 0.78
CA GLY A 24 -41.75 18.81 2.13
C GLY A 24 -41.16 20.09 2.71
N THR A 25 -41.59 20.40 3.93
CA THR A 25 -41.15 21.52 4.75
C THR A 25 -39.61 21.62 4.81
N PRO A 26 -39.01 22.83 4.68
CA PRO A 26 -37.55 23.03 4.69
C PRO A 26 -36.86 22.83 6.05
N GLU A 27 -37.60 22.54 7.12
CA GLU A 27 -37.06 22.50 8.49
C GLU A 27 -36.25 21.23 8.83
N ALA A 28 -36.32 20.17 8.01
CA ALA A 28 -35.71 18.86 8.36
C ALA A 28 -34.34 18.57 7.70
N VAL A 29 -33.95 19.31 6.67
CA VAL A 29 -32.70 19.03 5.91
C VAL A 29 -31.46 19.66 6.58
N GLY A 30 -31.64 20.72 7.38
CA GLY A 30 -30.56 21.41 8.10
C GLY A 30 -30.04 20.67 9.34
N VAL A 31 -30.87 19.88 10.01
CA VAL A 31 -30.46 19.12 11.22
C VAL A 31 -29.61 17.90 10.84
N ILE A 32 -29.90 17.27 9.70
CA ILE A 32 -29.15 16.09 9.22
C ILE A 32 -27.73 16.49 8.80
N THR A 33 -27.58 17.62 8.11
CA THR A 33 -26.25 18.16 7.77
C THR A 33 -25.53 18.72 8.99
N GLY A 34 -26.21 19.39 9.93
CA GLY A 34 -25.60 19.85 11.18
C GLY A 34 -25.09 18.71 12.07
N ALA A 35 -25.87 17.64 12.21
CA ALA A 35 -25.49 16.44 12.96
C ALA A 35 -24.31 15.69 12.28
N GLN A 36 -24.29 15.62 10.95
CA GLN A 36 -23.19 15.01 10.21
C GLN A 36 -21.90 15.85 10.28
N LEU A 37 -22.01 17.18 10.20
CA LEU A 37 -20.85 18.08 10.33
C LEU A 37 -20.25 18.04 11.74
N THR A 38 -21.08 17.99 12.78
CA THR A 38 -20.59 17.84 14.16
C THR A 38 -19.91 16.48 14.37
N LEU A 39 -20.46 15.40 13.81
CA LEU A 39 -19.82 14.07 13.85
C LEU A 39 -18.46 14.07 13.13
N ILE A 40 -18.36 14.70 11.95
CA ILE A 40 -17.10 14.83 11.20
C ILE A 40 -16.08 15.62 12.01
N VAL A 41 -16.46 16.75 12.60
CA VAL A 41 -15.56 17.57 13.43
C VAL A 41 -15.06 16.78 14.64
N VAL A 42 -15.94 16.05 15.33
CA VAL A 42 -15.56 15.19 16.45
C VAL A 42 -14.60 14.09 15.99
N LEU A 43 -14.86 13.45 14.85
CA LEU A 43 -13.98 12.42 14.30
C LEU A 43 -12.60 12.98 13.93
N VAL A 44 -12.54 14.15 13.30
CA VAL A 44 -11.27 14.83 12.99
C VAL A 44 -10.50 15.18 14.26
N LEU A 45 -11.17 15.67 15.30
CA LEU A 45 -10.55 15.97 16.59
C LEU A 45 -10.01 14.70 17.28
N LEU A 46 -10.74 13.59 17.22
CA LEU A 46 -10.27 12.31 17.78
C LEU A 46 -9.05 11.76 17.02
N VAL A 47 -9.03 11.87 15.69
CA VAL A 47 -7.88 11.46 14.87
C VAL A 47 -6.67 12.36 15.16
N ALA A 48 -6.86 13.67 15.19
CA ALA A 48 -5.80 14.62 15.51
C ALA A 48 -5.25 14.40 16.92
N PHE A 49 -6.13 14.14 17.90
CA PHE A 49 -5.75 13.79 19.26
C PHE A 49 -4.98 12.46 19.32
N GLY A 50 -5.42 11.44 18.59
CA GLY A 50 -4.72 10.16 18.49
C GLY A 50 -3.31 10.28 17.89
N ILE A 51 -3.17 11.09 16.83
CA ILE A 51 -1.87 11.38 16.21
C ILE A 51 -0.98 12.19 17.16
N TRP A 52 -1.52 13.22 17.82
CA TRP A 52 -0.78 14.02 18.79
C TRP A 52 -0.35 13.20 20.01
N TRP A 53 -1.24 12.37 20.54
CA TRP A 53 -0.95 11.49 21.67
C TRP A 53 0.07 10.40 21.29
N GLY A 54 -0.08 9.80 20.12
CA GLY A 54 0.84 8.79 19.60
C GLY A 54 2.24 9.36 19.34
N THR A 55 2.34 10.55 18.76
CA THR A 55 3.64 11.22 18.54
C THR A 55 4.27 11.68 19.85
N ARG A 56 3.49 12.14 20.84
CA ARG A 56 3.99 12.48 22.18
C ARG A 56 4.52 11.27 22.94
N ARG A 57 3.80 10.14 22.92
CA ARG A 57 4.25 8.89 23.56
C ARG A 57 5.55 8.37 22.94
N ARG A 58 5.68 8.45 21.61
CA ARG A 58 6.91 8.07 20.90
C ARG A 58 8.12 8.94 21.28
N ARG A 59 7.92 10.22 21.63
CA ARG A 59 9.01 11.09 22.11
C ARG A 59 9.53 10.65 23.49
N VAL A 60 8.64 10.28 24.41
CA VAL A 60 9.02 9.78 25.74
C VAL A 60 9.79 8.45 25.65
N GLU A 61 9.38 7.56 24.73
CA GLU A 61 10.07 6.29 24.50
C GLU A 61 11.45 6.47 23.85
N ALA A 62 11.65 7.53 23.05
CA ALA A 62 12.95 7.85 22.46
C ALA A 62 13.96 8.37 23.49
N GLU A 63 13.52 9.24 24.42
CA GLU A 63 14.37 9.74 25.51
C GLU A 63 14.81 8.62 26.47
N ALA A 64 13.95 7.63 26.71
CA ALA A 64 14.29 6.46 27.52
C ALA A 64 15.34 5.56 26.85
N ARG A 65 15.34 5.45 25.51
CA ARG A 65 16.37 4.71 24.75
C ARG A 65 17.71 5.42 24.81
N GLN A 66 17.72 6.74 24.60
CA GLN A 66 18.95 7.54 24.71
C GLN A 66 19.55 7.52 26.12
N ARG A 67 18.75 7.54 27.19
CA ARG A 67 19.26 7.39 28.56
C ARG A 67 19.90 6.02 28.82
N ARG A 68 19.35 4.95 28.24
CA ARG A 68 19.91 3.59 28.35
C ARG A 68 21.19 3.45 27.54
N GLU A 69 21.25 4.06 26.36
CA GLU A 69 22.45 4.10 25.52
C GLU A 69 23.53 4.96 26.19
N ALA A 70 23.21 6.13 26.76
CA ALA A 70 24.16 6.97 27.50
C ALA A 70 24.68 6.29 28.77
N ALA A 71 23.81 5.58 29.52
CA ALA A 71 24.23 4.77 30.65
C ALA A 71 25.06 3.55 30.25
N SER A 72 24.84 3.00 29.05
CA SER A 72 25.64 1.90 28.49
C SER A 72 26.94 2.36 27.83
N SER A 73 27.01 3.62 27.40
CA SER A 73 28.17 4.24 26.75
C SER A 73 29.13 4.90 27.74
N SER A 74 28.83 4.84 29.03
CA SER A 74 29.76 5.25 30.08
C SER A 74 30.29 4.02 30.84
N PRO A 75 31.41 3.48 30.38
CA PRO A 75 32.37 2.89 31.31
C PRO A 75 33.74 3.59 31.20
N ALA A 76 34.30 3.92 32.36
CA ALA A 76 35.72 4.21 32.60
C ALA A 76 36.28 5.57 32.17
N GLU A 77 36.02 6.60 32.98
CA GLU A 77 36.99 7.68 33.21
C GLU A 77 36.88 8.19 34.66
N GLU A 78 36.88 7.26 35.61
CA GLU A 78 37.21 7.52 37.01
C GLU A 78 38.49 6.71 37.29
N GLN A 79 39.58 7.42 37.61
CA GLN A 79 40.95 6.95 37.90
C GLN A 79 41.91 6.90 36.70
N VAL A 80 42.61 8.01 36.42
CA VAL A 80 44.08 8.15 36.56
C VAL A 80 44.42 9.65 36.75
N ALA A 81 45.27 9.97 37.73
CA ALA A 81 45.67 11.31 38.15
C ALA A 81 46.70 12.01 37.21
N PRO A 82 46.76 13.38 37.17
CA PRO A 82 47.90 14.19 36.65
C PRO A 82 49.21 14.03 37.49
N PRO A 83 50.45 14.43 37.08
CA PRO A 83 50.98 15.24 35.95
C PRO A 83 52.15 14.55 35.16
N GLU A 84 52.68 15.02 34.02
CA GLU A 84 53.84 15.93 33.87
C GLU A 84 54.24 16.10 32.37
N PRO A 85 55.00 17.17 32.00
CA PRO A 85 55.12 17.66 30.64
C PRO A 85 56.35 17.10 29.89
N VAL A 86 56.17 16.66 28.63
CA VAL A 86 57.30 16.28 27.77
C VAL A 86 57.13 16.81 26.33
N ILE A 87 57.67 18.01 26.13
CA ILE A 87 58.59 18.42 25.04
C ILE A 87 58.34 17.82 23.64
N ALA A 88 57.85 18.67 22.71
CA ALA A 88 58.12 18.57 21.27
C ALA A 88 59.60 18.97 20.99
N PRO A 89 60.31 18.57 19.90
CA PRO A 89 59.80 18.55 18.51
C PRO A 89 60.48 17.56 17.51
N ARG A 90 60.05 17.65 16.22
CA ARG A 90 60.78 17.39 14.93
C ARG A 90 60.35 16.19 14.06
N GLN A 91 59.40 16.47 13.16
CA GLN A 91 59.53 16.53 11.68
C GLN A 91 60.54 15.63 10.92
N LEU A 92 60.03 14.83 9.98
CA LEU A 92 60.59 14.26 8.72
C LEU A 92 59.48 13.32 8.18
N ALA A 93 59.04 13.23 6.93
CA ALA A 93 59.56 13.55 5.59
C ALA A 93 58.31 13.63 4.65
N ASN A 94 58.27 14.53 3.66
CA ASN A 94 58.44 14.26 2.20
C ASN A 94 57.71 12.98 1.72
N ASP A 95 57.02 12.91 0.59
CA ASP A 95 56.90 13.74 -0.60
C ASP A 95 55.71 13.19 -1.43
N GLU A 96 55.42 13.86 -2.54
CA GLU A 96 54.31 13.71 -3.47
C GLU A 96 54.22 12.37 -4.26
N PRO A 97 53.13 12.16 -5.05
CA PRO A 97 52.71 10.88 -5.64
C PRO A 97 53.37 10.59 -6.99
N ILE A 98 53.34 9.32 -7.43
CA ILE A 98 53.60 8.96 -8.84
C ILE A 98 52.51 8.00 -9.36
N PRO A 99 51.90 8.30 -10.53
CA PRO A 99 50.83 7.53 -11.16
C PRO A 99 51.32 6.51 -12.21
N ALA A 100 50.34 5.74 -12.70
CA ALA A 100 50.26 5.09 -14.02
C ALA A 100 51.15 3.86 -14.32
N SER A 101 50.49 2.73 -14.64
CA SER A 101 50.61 2.03 -15.93
C SER A 101 49.59 0.87 -16.02
N ALA A 102 48.70 0.95 -17.01
CA ALA A 102 47.87 -0.15 -17.51
C ALA A 102 48.63 -0.90 -18.65
N PRO A 103 48.00 -1.68 -19.53
CA PRO A 103 47.26 -2.95 -19.40
C PRO A 103 47.96 -4.08 -20.22
N LEU A 104 47.53 -5.34 -20.09
CA LEU A 104 47.90 -6.38 -21.07
C LEU A 104 46.72 -7.32 -21.38
N GLU A 105 46.22 -7.11 -22.60
CA GLU A 105 45.45 -8.00 -23.47
C GLU A 105 46.03 -9.44 -23.52
N ALA A 106 45.19 -10.47 -23.42
CA ALA A 106 44.53 -11.21 -24.51
C ALA A 106 45.20 -12.57 -24.78
N ASN A 107 44.38 -13.62 -24.96
CA ASN A 107 44.18 -14.40 -26.19
C ASN A 107 43.66 -15.84 -25.85
N PRO A 108 43.25 -16.71 -26.80
CA PRO A 108 41.83 -16.98 -27.10
C PRO A 108 41.54 -18.50 -27.28
N ALA A 109 40.36 -18.80 -27.86
CA ALA A 109 40.02 -20.00 -28.63
C ALA A 109 39.76 -21.31 -27.84
N ALA A 110 38.89 -22.22 -28.27
CA ALA A 110 37.77 -22.26 -29.21
C ALA A 110 37.26 -23.72 -29.16
N GLN A 111 35.94 -23.94 -29.20
CA GLN A 111 35.20 -25.10 -29.77
C GLN A 111 33.75 -24.95 -29.30
N ALA A 112 32.72 -24.58 -30.08
CA ALA A 112 32.34 -24.87 -31.47
C ALA A 112 32.00 -26.35 -31.73
N ALA A 113 30.72 -26.67 -31.54
CA ALA A 113 29.89 -27.65 -32.26
C ALA A 113 28.44 -27.28 -31.88
N ASP A 114 27.69 -26.51 -32.67
CA ASP A 114 27.05 -26.89 -33.94
C ASP A 114 26.24 -28.18 -33.81
N GLU A 115 24.97 -28.05 -33.44
CA GLU A 115 23.94 -29.04 -33.76
C GLU A 115 22.69 -28.27 -34.21
N GLN A 116 22.54 -28.29 -35.52
CA GLN A 116 21.48 -27.72 -36.32
C GLN A 116 20.15 -28.44 -36.06
N ILE A 117 19.12 -27.72 -35.62
CA ILE A 117 17.74 -28.23 -35.61
C ILE A 117 16.88 -27.32 -36.49
N ALA A 118 16.45 -27.90 -37.61
CA ALA A 118 15.53 -27.34 -38.59
C ALA A 118 14.16 -26.96 -37.96
N PRO A 119 13.43 -26.01 -38.55
CA PRO A 119 12.15 -25.54 -38.03
C PRO A 119 11.07 -26.58 -38.30
N ALA A 120 10.48 -27.12 -37.23
CA ALA A 120 9.29 -27.97 -37.26
C ALA A 120 8.18 -27.32 -36.40
N PRO A 121 6.90 -27.57 -36.71
CA PRO A 121 5.89 -26.54 -36.95
C PRO A 121 5.22 -25.98 -35.69
N LEU A 122 4.58 -24.82 -35.87
CA LEU A 122 3.65 -24.21 -34.93
C LEU A 122 2.64 -25.24 -34.39
N PRO A 123 2.50 -25.41 -33.06
CA PRO A 123 1.32 -26.01 -32.50
C PRO A 123 0.17 -24.98 -32.54
N GLU A 124 -0.85 -25.31 -33.34
CA GLU A 124 -2.18 -24.73 -33.26
C GLU A 124 -2.73 -24.83 -31.81
N PRO A 125 -3.60 -23.89 -31.39
CA PRO A 125 -4.03 -23.75 -30.00
C PRO A 125 -4.82 -24.97 -29.54
N SER A 126 -4.23 -25.76 -28.64
CA SER A 126 -4.95 -26.78 -27.87
C SER A 126 -5.76 -26.10 -26.77
N PRO A 127 -7.02 -26.52 -26.54
CA PRO A 127 -7.99 -25.81 -25.72
C PRO A 127 -7.52 -25.67 -24.28
N ALA A 128 -7.85 -24.50 -23.70
CA ALA A 128 -7.59 -24.12 -22.33
C ALA A 128 -7.89 -25.28 -21.35
N PRO A 129 -6.96 -25.64 -20.45
CA PRO A 129 -7.29 -26.51 -19.34
C PRO A 129 -8.39 -25.85 -18.52
N ALA A 130 -9.45 -26.62 -18.29
CA ALA A 130 -10.56 -26.26 -17.44
C ALA A 130 -10.07 -25.70 -16.09
N PRO A 131 -10.72 -24.66 -15.53
CA PRO A 131 -10.34 -24.09 -14.26
C PRO A 131 -10.27 -25.18 -13.19
N ALA A 132 -9.10 -25.31 -12.56
CA ALA A 132 -8.92 -26.09 -11.35
C ALA A 132 -9.98 -25.64 -10.32
N PRO A 133 -10.58 -26.57 -9.54
CA PRO A 133 -11.59 -26.24 -8.55
C PRO A 133 -11.15 -25.06 -7.69
N ALA A 134 -11.91 -23.97 -7.79
CA ALA A 134 -11.85 -22.89 -6.82
C ALA A 134 -12.01 -23.54 -5.45
N ALA A 135 -10.98 -23.41 -4.61
CA ALA A 135 -11.07 -23.78 -3.21
C ALA A 135 -12.30 -23.07 -2.65
N GLU A 136 -13.24 -23.88 -2.17
CA GLU A 136 -14.50 -23.44 -1.60
C GLU A 136 -14.23 -22.33 -0.57
N PRO A 137 -14.88 -21.16 -0.68
CA PRO A 137 -14.66 -20.09 0.26
C PRO A 137 -15.12 -20.55 1.64
N ALA A 138 -14.15 -20.71 2.56
CA ALA A 138 -14.47 -20.89 3.97
C ALA A 138 -15.35 -19.73 4.42
N PRO A 139 -16.39 -19.97 5.24
CA PRO A 139 -17.26 -18.92 5.73
C PRO A 139 -16.41 -17.86 6.44
N PRO A 140 -16.67 -16.55 6.22
CA PRO A 140 -15.85 -15.49 6.78
C PRO A 140 -15.95 -15.52 8.30
N ALA A 141 -14.93 -16.08 8.95
CA ALA A 141 -14.79 -16.00 10.38
C ALA A 141 -14.24 -14.61 10.73
N ASP A 142 -14.91 -13.96 11.68
CA ASP A 142 -14.50 -12.73 12.38
C ASP A 142 -14.61 -11.38 11.65
N GLY A 143 -15.23 -11.29 10.46
CA GLY A 143 -15.42 -10.01 9.76
C GLY A 143 -14.10 -9.34 9.31
N ILE A 144 -12.98 -10.05 9.47
CA ILE A 144 -11.64 -9.64 9.04
C ILE A 144 -11.53 -9.71 7.51
N ALA A 145 -12.32 -10.61 6.88
CA ALA A 145 -12.43 -10.67 5.43
C ALA A 145 -12.85 -9.31 4.85
N ASP A 146 -13.91 -8.69 5.39
CA ASP A 146 -14.42 -7.37 4.96
C ASP A 146 -13.51 -6.18 5.34
N ALA A 147 -12.41 -6.43 6.05
CA ALA A 147 -11.50 -5.39 6.50
C ALA A 147 -10.78 -4.70 5.33
N PRO A 148 -10.32 -3.45 5.49
CA PRO A 148 -9.58 -2.77 4.44
C PRO A 148 -8.24 -3.45 4.17
N VAL A 149 -7.75 -3.42 2.92
CA VAL A 149 -6.43 -3.99 2.55
C VAL A 149 -5.25 -3.45 3.37
N THR A 150 -5.41 -2.32 4.07
CA THR A 150 -4.41 -1.72 4.95
C THR A 150 -4.04 -2.56 6.17
N ILE A 151 -4.80 -3.59 6.53
CA ILE A 151 -4.42 -4.48 7.66
C ILE A 151 -3.26 -5.42 7.27
N ILE A 152 -3.07 -5.66 5.97
CA ILE A 152 -2.02 -6.52 5.43
C ILE A 152 -0.66 -5.89 5.73
N LYS A 153 0.27 -6.70 6.25
CA LYS A 153 1.61 -6.22 6.58
C LYS A 153 2.39 -5.87 5.31
N GLY A 154 3.05 -4.72 5.36
CA GLY A 154 3.79 -4.19 4.21
C GLY A 154 2.94 -3.41 3.21
N LEU A 155 1.61 -3.41 3.36
CA LEU A 155 0.70 -2.64 2.51
C LEU A 155 0.46 -1.25 3.11
N GLY A 156 1.26 -0.29 2.67
CA GLY A 156 1.15 1.10 3.13
C GLY A 156 -0.06 1.84 2.56
N PRO A 157 -0.48 2.96 3.18
CA PRO A 157 -1.67 3.73 2.76
C PRO A 157 -1.61 4.22 1.31
N LYS A 158 -0.40 4.49 0.79
CA LYS A 158 -0.20 4.87 -0.62
C LYS A 158 -0.49 3.72 -1.59
N VAL A 159 -0.11 2.50 -1.23
CA VAL A 159 -0.40 1.31 -2.04
C VAL A 159 -1.88 0.97 -1.96
N ALA A 160 -2.48 1.06 -0.76
CA ALA A 160 -3.91 0.89 -0.58
C ALA A 160 -4.72 1.85 -1.47
N ALA A 161 -4.31 3.11 -1.58
CA ALA A 161 -4.95 4.05 -2.49
C ALA A 161 -4.85 3.61 -3.96
N ARG A 162 -3.68 3.11 -4.40
CA ARG A 162 -3.51 2.58 -5.77
C ARG A 162 -4.33 1.32 -6.02
N LEU A 163 -4.43 0.44 -5.04
CA LEU A 163 -5.30 -0.74 -5.13
C LEU A 163 -6.77 -0.33 -5.20
N ALA A 164 -7.18 0.67 -4.42
CA ALA A 164 -8.53 1.23 -4.46
C ALA A 164 -8.87 1.86 -5.83
N GLU A 165 -7.93 2.54 -6.47
CA GLU A 165 -8.07 3.03 -7.86
C GLU A 165 -8.32 1.89 -8.87
N ASN A 166 -7.82 0.68 -8.57
CA ASN A 166 -8.04 -0.54 -9.36
C ASN A 166 -9.25 -1.37 -8.88
N GLY A 167 -10.02 -0.87 -7.90
CA GLY A 167 -11.22 -1.54 -7.38
C GLY A 167 -10.98 -2.55 -6.26
N VAL A 168 -9.75 -2.70 -5.78
CA VAL A 168 -9.40 -3.63 -4.68
C VAL A 168 -9.22 -2.82 -3.39
N THR A 169 -10.22 -2.88 -2.52
CA THR A 169 -10.27 -2.08 -1.27
C THR A 169 -10.33 -2.93 -0.01
N ARG A 170 -10.77 -4.19 -0.14
CA ARG A 170 -10.98 -5.09 1.00
C ARG A 170 -10.14 -6.36 0.89
N VAL A 171 -9.92 -7.02 2.02
CA VAL A 171 -9.05 -8.20 2.12
C VAL A 171 -9.64 -9.38 1.34
N GLU A 172 -10.96 -9.58 1.36
CA GLU A 172 -11.61 -10.65 0.60
C GLU A 172 -11.45 -10.46 -0.92
N GLN A 173 -11.48 -9.22 -1.41
CA GLN A 173 -11.28 -8.91 -2.82
C GLN A 173 -9.85 -9.26 -3.26
N LEU A 174 -8.87 -8.97 -2.40
CA LEU A 174 -7.48 -9.33 -2.68
C LEU A 174 -7.25 -10.84 -2.57
N ALA A 175 -7.88 -11.51 -1.59
CA ALA A 175 -7.79 -12.96 -1.41
C ALA A 175 -8.43 -13.77 -2.55
N ALA A 176 -9.47 -13.20 -3.18
CA ALA A 176 -10.17 -13.80 -4.31
C ALA A 176 -9.37 -13.77 -5.63
N LEU A 177 -8.29 -12.99 -5.71
CA LEU A 177 -7.46 -12.93 -6.90
C LEU A 177 -6.69 -14.24 -7.12
N SER A 178 -6.64 -14.67 -8.38
CA SER A 178 -5.65 -15.65 -8.82
C SER A 178 -4.25 -15.03 -8.84
N GLU A 179 -3.20 -15.87 -8.89
CA GLU A 179 -1.83 -15.37 -8.96
C GLU A 179 -1.55 -14.56 -10.23
N ALA A 180 -2.16 -14.95 -11.36
CA ALA A 180 -2.05 -14.22 -12.61
C ALA A 180 -2.73 -12.84 -12.55
N GLU A 181 -3.92 -12.76 -11.95
CA GLU A 181 -4.62 -11.48 -11.75
C GLU A 181 -3.89 -10.58 -10.74
N ALA A 182 -3.35 -11.17 -9.67
CA ALA A 182 -2.51 -10.48 -8.71
C ALA A 182 -1.25 -9.89 -9.39
N ALA A 183 -0.56 -10.66 -10.24
CA ALA A 183 0.58 -10.17 -11.01
C ALA A 183 0.18 -9.05 -12.00
N ALA A 184 -0.95 -9.20 -12.68
CA ALA A 184 -1.47 -8.17 -13.59
C ALA A 184 -1.86 -6.89 -12.84
N LEU A 185 -2.39 -7.00 -11.63
CA LEU A 185 -2.71 -5.88 -10.75
C LEU A 185 -1.44 -5.21 -10.22
N ASP A 186 -0.45 -6.00 -9.77
CA ASP A 186 0.83 -5.53 -9.27
C ASP A 186 1.60 -4.73 -10.33
N ALA A 187 1.57 -5.16 -11.60
CA ALA A 187 2.14 -4.42 -12.72
C ALA A 187 1.50 -3.03 -12.90
N LYS A 188 0.22 -2.85 -12.56
CA LYS A 188 -0.49 -1.56 -12.62
C LYS A 188 -0.14 -0.61 -11.48
N LEU A 189 0.53 -1.09 -10.42
CA LEU A 189 0.89 -0.27 -9.26
C LEU A 189 2.09 0.67 -9.49
N GLY A 190 2.77 0.57 -10.65
CA GLY A 190 3.89 1.45 -11.02
C GLY A 190 5.09 1.28 -10.09
N ASN A 191 5.47 2.33 -9.36
CA ASN A 191 6.60 2.30 -8.40
C ASN A 191 6.46 1.29 -7.25
N PHE A 192 5.26 0.75 -7.04
CA PHE A 192 5.00 -0.27 -6.02
C PHE A 192 4.87 -1.68 -6.59
N SER A 193 5.06 -1.85 -7.91
CA SER A 193 5.13 -3.17 -8.54
C SER A 193 6.27 -4.01 -7.96
N GLY A 194 6.11 -5.33 -8.02
CA GLY A 194 6.96 -6.35 -7.43
C GLY A 194 6.74 -6.56 -5.94
N ARG A 195 6.06 -5.65 -5.24
CA ARG A 195 5.84 -5.76 -3.79
C ARG A 195 4.78 -6.78 -3.44
N MET A 196 3.78 -6.99 -4.30
CA MET A 196 2.72 -7.95 -4.03
C MET A 196 3.28 -9.37 -3.82
N ALA A 197 4.25 -9.77 -4.65
CA ALA A 197 4.95 -11.04 -4.51
C ALA A 197 5.98 -11.01 -3.37
N ARG A 198 6.81 -9.95 -3.30
CA ARG A 198 7.90 -9.84 -2.32
C ARG A 198 7.41 -9.85 -0.87
N ASP A 199 6.34 -9.10 -0.62
CA ASP A 199 5.74 -8.95 0.69
C ASP A 199 4.57 -9.94 0.89
N ARG A 200 4.35 -10.84 -0.08
CA ARG A 200 3.37 -11.95 -0.02
C ARG A 200 1.96 -11.49 0.36
N TRP A 201 1.48 -10.41 -0.25
CA TRP A 201 0.18 -9.82 0.11
C TRP A 201 -0.99 -10.79 -0.16
N LEU A 202 -0.88 -11.62 -1.20
CA LEU A 202 -1.93 -12.59 -1.55
C LEU A 202 -2.06 -13.69 -0.48
N ASP A 203 -0.94 -14.24 -0.01
CA ASP A 203 -0.92 -15.25 1.06
C ASP A 203 -1.49 -14.69 2.37
N GLN A 204 -1.08 -13.48 2.72
CA GLN A 204 -1.60 -12.76 3.87
C GLN A 204 -3.12 -12.56 3.78
N ALA A 205 -3.61 -12.10 2.62
CA ALA A 205 -5.03 -11.88 2.40
C ALA A 205 -5.84 -13.17 2.52
N ARG A 206 -5.33 -14.29 2.00
CA ARG A 206 -5.99 -15.60 2.10
C ARG A 206 -6.13 -16.10 3.54
N LEU A 207 -5.07 -15.98 4.34
CA LEU A 207 -5.13 -16.35 5.76
C LEU A 207 -6.14 -15.48 6.53
N LEU A 208 -6.15 -14.18 6.26
CA LEU A 208 -7.07 -13.23 6.90
C LEU A 208 -8.52 -13.44 6.46
N ALA A 209 -8.76 -13.71 5.17
CA ALA A 209 -10.09 -14.00 4.64
C ALA A 209 -10.63 -15.33 5.16
N ALA A 210 -9.77 -16.32 5.40
CA ALA A 210 -10.11 -17.59 6.05
C ALA A 210 -10.34 -17.46 7.57
N GLY A 211 -10.09 -16.29 8.16
CA GLY A 211 -10.13 -16.08 9.61
C GLY A 211 -9.00 -16.80 10.37
N ASP A 212 -7.97 -17.30 9.68
CA ASP A 212 -6.83 -17.98 10.29
C ASP A 212 -5.82 -16.96 10.84
N ARG A 213 -6.22 -16.29 11.92
CA ARG A 213 -5.33 -15.39 12.65
C ARG A 213 -4.11 -16.12 13.20
N ALA A 214 -4.26 -17.36 13.66
CA ALA A 214 -3.16 -18.12 14.24
C ALA A 214 -2.06 -18.42 13.20
N GLY A 215 -2.44 -18.89 12.02
CA GLY A 215 -1.53 -19.12 10.89
C GLY A 215 -0.91 -17.83 10.36
N PHE A 216 -1.71 -16.75 10.32
CA PHE A 216 -1.19 -15.42 10.00
C PHE A 216 -0.11 -14.98 11.00
N GLU A 217 -0.38 -15.07 12.30
CA GLU A 217 0.54 -14.62 13.34
C GLU A 217 1.80 -15.50 13.42
N ALA A 218 1.68 -16.80 13.13
CA ALA A 218 2.82 -17.71 13.07
C ALA A 218 3.78 -17.38 11.93
N THR A 219 3.26 -16.93 10.77
CA THR A 219 4.06 -16.70 9.56
C THR A 219 4.50 -15.24 9.41
N PHE A 220 3.62 -14.29 9.74
CA PHE A 220 3.79 -12.86 9.49
C PHE A 220 3.88 -12.01 10.77
N GLY A 221 3.65 -12.61 11.95
CA GLY A 221 3.67 -11.94 13.26
C GLY A 221 2.33 -11.29 13.63
N LYS A 222 2.24 -10.78 14.87
CA LYS A 222 1.00 -10.23 15.44
C LYS A 222 0.34 -9.16 14.56
N LEU A 223 -0.98 -9.29 14.36
CA LEU A 223 -1.84 -8.17 13.95
C LEU A 223 -1.96 -7.22 15.14
N GLY A 224 -1.51 -5.98 14.95
CA GLY A 224 -1.41 -4.97 16.00
C GLY A 224 -2.63 -4.09 16.10
#